data_AF-A0A951UNX7-F1
#
_entry.id   AF-A0A951UNX7-F1
#
_cell.length_a   1.000
_cell.length_b   1.000
_cell.length_c   1.000
_cell.angle_alpha   90.00
_cell.angle_beta   90.00
_cell.angle_gamma   90.00
#
_symmetry.space_group_name_H-M   'P 1'
#
loop_
_entity.id
_entity.type
_entity.pdbx_description
1 polymer ?
#
loop_
_entity_poly.entity_id
_entity_poly.type
_entity_poly.pdbx_seq_one_letter_code
_entity_poly.pdbx_strand_id
1 'polypeptide(L)'
;MTSPIVVRPQTTIVQVSSNSAIVKSPIVETQTIAAIDQTTVLKPIVETQTVQAGIQGQAGRNGSDSTATPIIYSTATALSALRVLRLNELEQLEYASCDDPTEAFNIAGFLSIAVGSGVLATVDQRGIFSDSSWSWTPKRPLYLGLNGFLTETPPQSGFLIQLATTITAQKITFEIQDATLL
;
A
#
# COMPACT_ATOMS: atom_id res chain seq x y z
N MET A 1 -56.20 33.17 18.90
CA MET A 1 -55.97 32.43 17.65
C MET A 1 -54.87 33.17 16.92
N THR A 2 -53.64 32.66 16.97
CA THR A 2 -52.47 33.35 16.41
C THR A 2 -51.95 32.50 15.26
N SER A 3 -52.01 33.04 14.05
CA SER A 3 -51.59 32.35 12.83
C SER A 3 -50.11 31.98 12.87
N PRO A 4 -49.70 30.81 12.35
CA PRO A 4 -48.28 30.48 12.26
C PRO A 4 -47.59 31.36 11.20
N ILE A 5 -46.45 31.94 11.56
CA ILE A 5 -45.55 32.60 10.61
C ILE A 5 -44.89 31.51 9.76
N VAL A 6 -45.20 31.48 8.47
CA VAL A 6 -44.57 30.58 7.51
C VAL A 6 -43.17 31.12 7.20
N VAL A 7 -42.14 30.47 7.74
CA VAL A 7 -40.76 30.72 7.35
C VAL A 7 -40.49 29.96 6.06
N ARG A 8 -40.26 30.68 4.95
CA ARG A 8 -39.83 30.07 3.69
C ARG A 8 -38.32 29.85 3.74
N PRO A 9 -37.80 28.66 3.41
CA PRO A 9 -36.36 28.49 3.26
C PRO A 9 -35.88 29.34 2.08
N GLN A 10 -34.91 30.24 2.31
CA GLN A 10 -34.17 30.88 1.22
C GLN A 10 -33.01 29.94 0.82
N THR A 11 -33.04 29.46 -0.42
CA THR A 11 -31.92 28.72 -1.01
C THR A 11 -30.88 29.72 -1.51
N THR A 12 -29.75 29.84 -0.80
CA THR A 12 -28.59 30.57 -1.31
C THR A 12 -27.77 29.65 -2.19
N ILE A 13 -27.72 29.91 -3.49
CA ILE A 13 -26.84 29.21 -4.43
C ILE A 13 -25.43 29.73 -4.24
N VAL A 14 -24.49 28.85 -3.91
CA VAL A 14 -23.05 29.15 -3.84
C VAL A 14 -22.43 28.81 -5.19
N GLN A 15 -21.96 29.82 -5.93
CA GLN A 15 -21.10 29.61 -7.09
C GLN A 15 -19.68 29.32 -6.59
N VAL A 16 -19.19 28.12 -6.89
CA VAL A 16 -17.85 27.67 -6.52
C VAL A 16 -16.90 27.99 -7.68
N SER A 17 -16.05 29.00 -7.52
CA SER A 17 -14.80 29.12 -8.28
C SER A 17 -13.66 28.73 -7.36
N SER A 18 -12.88 27.74 -7.79
CA SER A 18 -11.65 27.19 -7.20
C SER A 18 -11.10 27.93 -5.96
N ASN A 19 -11.17 27.25 -4.80
CA ASN A 19 -10.38 27.46 -3.57
C ASN A 19 -10.81 28.41 -2.43
N SER A 20 -12.11 28.66 -2.19
CA SER A 20 -12.60 28.87 -0.80
C SER A 20 -14.12 28.94 -0.68
N ALA A 21 -14.70 28.26 0.31
CA ALA A 21 -16.09 28.44 0.73
C ALA A 21 -16.11 28.99 2.16
N ILE A 22 -16.66 30.20 2.34
CA ILE A 22 -16.93 30.76 3.67
C ILE A 22 -18.38 30.41 4.01
N VAL A 23 -18.57 29.38 4.82
CA VAL A 23 -19.86 29.08 5.46
C VAL A 23 -19.93 29.90 6.75
N LYS A 24 -20.84 30.88 6.81
CA LYS A 24 -21.26 31.50 8.07
C LYS A 24 -22.64 30.96 8.42
N SER A 25 -22.69 29.94 9.28
CA SER A 25 -23.94 29.59 9.95
C SER A 25 -24.28 30.68 10.98
N PRO A 26 -25.57 31.06 11.12
CA PRO A 26 -25.97 32.15 11.99
C PRO A 26 -26.09 31.65 13.44
N ILE A 27 -25.43 32.33 14.38
CA ILE A 27 -25.83 32.24 15.79
C ILE A 27 -26.78 33.41 16.02
N VAL A 28 -28.05 33.09 16.16
CA VAL A 28 -29.07 34.02 16.66
C VAL A 28 -28.95 33.99 18.18
N GLU A 29 -28.56 35.09 18.79
CA GLU A 29 -28.89 35.36 20.18
C GLU A 29 -29.54 36.74 20.31
N THR A 30 -30.72 36.73 20.94
CA THR A 30 -31.63 37.84 21.14
C THR A 30 -31.11 38.77 22.24
N GLN A 31 -31.15 40.08 22.00
CA GLN A 31 -30.75 41.11 22.96
C GLN A 31 -31.76 41.29 24.12
N THR A 32 -31.29 41.76 25.27
CA THR A 32 -32.07 42.60 26.18
C THR A 32 -31.27 43.88 26.45
N ILE A 33 -31.79 45.04 26.05
CA ILE A 33 -31.20 46.36 26.30
C ILE A 33 -31.96 47.02 27.45
N ALA A 34 -31.26 47.35 28.54
CA ALA A 34 -31.72 48.36 29.50
C ALA A 34 -31.08 49.70 29.11
N ALA A 35 -31.91 50.72 28.90
CA ALA A 35 -31.52 52.03 28.42
C ALA A 35 -30.57 52.76 29.38
N ILE A 36 -29.52 53.39 28.85
CA ILE A 36 -28.96 54.67 29.30
C ILE A 36 -28.13 55.31 28.18
N ASP A 37 -28.34 56.61 28.00
CA ASP A 37 -27.62 57.52 27.11
C ASP A 37 -26.09 57.37 27.22
N GLN A 38 -25.46 56.92 26.13
CA GLN A 38 -24.12 57.35 25.68
C GLN A 38 -23.78 56.62 24.38
N THR A 39 -23.59 57.36 23.29
CA THR A 39 -23.03 56.83 22.05
C THR A 39 -21.54 56.58 22.25
N THR A 40 -21.18 55.45 22.88
CA THR A 40 -19.81 54.95 22.82
C THR A 40 -19.66 54.16 21.53
N VAL A 41 -18.90 54.71 20.58
CA VAL A 41 -18.45 53.95 19.41
C VAL A 41 -17.46 52.90 19.91
N LEU A 42 -17.97 51.71 20.23
CA LEU A 42 -17.13 50.54 20.47
C LEU A 42 -16.50 50.20 19.12
N LYS A 43 -15.23 50.60 18.92
CA LYS A 43 -14.42 49.97 17.87
C LYS A 43 -14.42 48.47 18.18
N PRO A 44 -14.85 47.60 17.26
CA PRO A 44 -14.68 46.18 17.47
C PRO A 44 -13.18 45.93 17.58
N ILE A 45 -12.70 45.57 18.78
CA ILE A 45 -11.43 44.89 18.91
C ILE A 45 -11.67 43.51 18.30
N VAL A 46 -11.35 43.40 17.03
CA VAL A 46 -11.20 42.10 16.39
C VAL A 46 -9.85 41.59 16.87
N GLU A 47 -9.86 40.76 17.90
CA GLU A 47 -8.69 39.93 18.19
C GLU A 47 -8.55 38.95 17.03
N THR A 48 -7.69 39.31 16.08
CA THR A 48 -7.28 38.39 15.02
C THR A 48 -6.37 37.34 15.64
N GLN A 49 -6.95 36.31 16.26
CA GLN A 49 -6.20 35.08 16.46
C GLN A 49 -5.99 34.47 15.08
N THR A 50 -4.78 34.62 14.56
CA THR A 50 -4.30 33.76 13.48
C THR A 50 -4.27 32.34 14.03
N VAL A 51 -5.33 31.58 13.78
CA VAL A 51 -5.28 30.13 13.92
C VAL A 51 -4.36 29.67 12.80
N GLN A 52 -3.07 29.52 13.09
CA GLN A 52 -2.19 28.77 12.22
C GLN A 52 -2.86 27.41 12.08
N ALA A 53 -3.31 27.07 10.86
CA ALA A 53 -3.84 25.76 10.57
C ALA A 53 -2.83 24.78 11.13
N GLY A 54 -3.23 24.00 12.15
CA GLY A 54 -2.38 22.95 12.65
C GLY A 54 -1.96 22.16 11.43
N ILE A 55 -0.65 22.02 11.22
CA ILE A 55 -0.19 21.03 10.27
C ILE A 55 -0.92 19.74 10.66
N GLN A 56 -1.55 19.07 9.70
CA GLN A 56 -2.02 17.73 9.94
C GLN A 56 -0.84 17.01 10.61
N GLY A 57 -1.06 16.50 11.82
CA GLY A 57 -0.03 15.67 12.45
C GLY A 57 0.43 14.65 11.43
N GLN A 58 1.69 14.22 11.50
CA GLN A 58 2.19 13.13 10.67
C GLN A 58 1.09 12.08 10.55
N ALA A 59 0.78 11.63 9.32
CA ALA A 59 -0.28 10.65 9.10
C ALA A 59 -0.19 9.62 10.23
N GLY A 60 -1.28 9.48 11.01
CA GLY A 60 -1.28 8.61 12.17
C GLY A 60 -0.69 7.29 11.72
N ARG A 61 0.28 6.75 12.49
CA ARG A 61 0.97 5.49 12.16
C ARG A 61 -0.11 4.56 11.59
N ASN A 62 0.00 4.15 10.32
CA ASN A 62 -0.96 3.20 9.74
C ASN A 62 -1.19 2.16 10.82
N GLY A 63 -2.45 1.99 11.23
CA GLY A 63 -2.79 1.01 12.27
C GLY A 63 -2.04 -0.25 11.90
N SER A 64 -1.23 -0.77 12.80
CA SER A 64 -0.16 -1.70 12.46
C SER A 64 -0.72 -2.94 11.75
N ASP A 65 -0.88 -2.85 10.43
CA ASP A 65 -0.55 -3.93 9.52
C ASP A 65 0.85 -4.26 9.98
N SER A 66 0.98 -5.37 10.71
CA SER A 66 2.26 -5.83 11.25
C SER A 66 3.28 -5.56 10.18
N THR A 67 4.13 -4.55 10.39
CA THR A 67 5.04 -4.09 9.35
C THR A 67 5.94 -5.28 9.16
N ALA A 68 5.63 -6.09 8.15
CA ALA A 68 6.40 -7.26 7.83
C ALA A 68 7.78 -6.69 7.58
N THR A 69 8.70 -6.99 8.48
CA THR A 69 10.07 -6.52 8.36
C THR A 69 10.55 -7.01 7.01
N PRO A 70 10.90 -6.10 6.08
CA PRO A 70 11.30 -6.51 4.75
C PRO A 70 12.49 -7.46 4.87
N ILE A 71 12.43 -8.56 4.13
CA ILE A 71 13.50 -9.56 4.12
C ILE A 71 14.51 -9.06 3.09
N ILE A 72 15.70 -8.67 3.56
CA ILE A 72 16.71 -7.97 2.77
C ILE A 72 18.03 -8.73 2.83
N TYR A 73 18.64 -8.94 1.67
CA TYR A 73 19.95 -9.59 1.52
C TYR A 73 20.77 -8.90 0.43
N SER A 74 22.09 -9.07 0.46
CA SER A 74 22.97 -8.59 -0.62
C SER A 74 22.95 -9.55 -1.81
N THR A 75 23.11 -9.05 -3.04
CA THR A 75 23.16 -9.89 -4.24
C THR A 75 24.58 -10.32 -4.60
N ALA A 76 24.77 -11.60 -4.95
CA ALA A 76 26.07 -12.10 -5.41
C ALA A 76 26.42 -11.59 -6.82
N THR A 77 25.39 -11.50 -7.68
CA THR A 77 25.47 -11.05 -9.08
C THR A 77 24.28 -10.15 -9.40
N ALA A 78 24.24 -9.60 -10.62
CA ALA A 78 23.05 -8.89 -11.08
C ALA A 78 21.88 -9.87 -11.29
N LEU A 79 20.72 -9.57 -10.70
CA LEU A 79 19.54 -10.41 -10.71
C LEU A 79 18.40 -9.72 -11.48
N SER A 80 17.75 -10.50 -12.34
CA SER A 80 16.59 -10.07 -13.12
C SER A 80 15.32 -10.17 -12.29
N ALA A 81 14.37 -9.27 -12.57
CA ALA A 81 13.05 -9.32 -11.98
C ALA A 81 12.33 -10.64 -12.32
N LEU A 82 11.30 -10.94 -11.52
CA LEU A 82 10.40 -12.06 -11.66
C LEU A 82 11.13 -13.40 -11.59
N ARG A 83 12.01 -13.54 -10.61
CA ARG A 83 12.79 -14.74 -10.36
C ARG A 83 12.71 -15.15 -8.89
N VAL A 84 12.74 -16.45 -8.68
CA VAL A 84 12.87 -17.08 -7.37
C VAL A 84 14.34 -17.16 -7.02
N LEU A 85 14.65 -16.77 -5.78
CA LEU A 85 16.01 -16.67 -5.28
C LEU A 85 16.23 -17.62 -4.10
N ARG A 86 17.49 -17.98 -3.92
CA ARG A 86 18.02 -18.66 -2.73
C ARG A 86 19.16 -17.84 -2.12
N LEU A 87 19.59 -18.24 -0.93
CA LEU A 87 20.85 -17.76 -0.36
C LEU A 87 21.99 -18.70 -0.74
N ASN A 88 23.15 -18.16 -1.08
CA ASN A 88 24.38 -18.94 -1.17
C ASN A 88 25.03 -19.09 0.21
N GLU A 89 26.19 -19.76 0.26
CA GLU A 89 26.96 -19.99 1.49
C GLU A 89 27.42 -18.69 2.19
N LEU A 90 27.43 -17.56 1.48
CA LEU A 90 27.79 -16.23 1.97
C LEU A 90 26.57 -15.38 2.33
N GLU A 91 25.37 -15.97 2.42
CA GLU A 91 24.10 -15.28 2.65
C GLU A 91 23.77 -14.22 1.59
N GLN A 92 24.23 -14.45 0.35
CA GLN A 92 23.93 -13.58 -0.77
C GLN A 92 22.89 -14.22 -1.69
N LEU A 93 22.07 -13.37 -2.30
CA LEU A 93 21.03 -13.80 -3.21
C LEU A 93 21.60 -14.29 -4.53
N GLU A 94 21.15 -15.47 -4.93
CA GLU A 94 21.39 -16.12 -6.22
C GLU A 94 20.09 -16.72 -6.75
N TYR A 95 20.03 -17.03 -8.04
CA TYR A 95 18.87 -17.74 -8.59
C TYR A 95 18.76 -19.12 -7.97
N ALA A 96 17.56 -19.47 -7.51
CA ALA A 96 17.25 -20.83 -7.09
C ALA A 96 17.10 -21.73 -8.31
N SER A 97 17.43 -23.02 -8.19
CA SER A 97 17.23 -23.97 -9.28
C SER A 97 16.71 -25.31 -8.74
N CYS A 98 15.76 -25.92 -9.43
CA CYS A 98 15.12 -27.16 -8.97
C CYS A 98 15.98 -28.43 -9.16
N ASP A 99 17.10 -28.34 -9.90
CA ASP A 99 17.96 -29.46 -10.28
C ASP A 99 19.03 -29.82 -9.24
N ASP A 100 19.23 -28.99 -8.22
CA ASP A 100 20.11 -29.29 -7.09
C ASP A 100 19.29 -29.64 -5.83
N PRO A 101 19.23 -30.93 -5.43
CA PRO A 101 18.51 -31.36 -4.23
C PRO A 101 18.99 -30.69 -2.94
N THR A 102 20.25 -30.23 -2.88
CA THR A 102 20.81 -29.59 -1.68
C THR A 102 20.21 -28.21 -1.43
N GLU A 103 19.62 -27.60 -2.45
CA GLU A 103 19.00 -26.28 -2.40
C GLU A 103 17.52 -26.32 -1.96
N ALA A 104 16.93 -27.52 -1.85
CA ALA A 104 15.48 -27.72 -1.70
C ALA A 104 14.85 -26.95 -0.54
N PHE A 105 15.59 -26.71 0.54
CA PHE A 105 15.11 -26.07 1.76
C PHE A 105 15.67 -24.66 1.98
N ASN A 106 16.24 -24.04 0.93
CA ASN A 106 16.96 -22.76 1.03
C ASN A 106 16.38 -21.67 0.10
N ILE A 107 15.07 -21.69 -0.13
CA ILE A 107 14.40 -20.66 -0.94
C ILE A 107 14.24 -19.37 -0.13
N ALA A 108 14.83 -18.29 -0.62
CA ALA A 108 14.80 -16.98 0.03
C ALA A 108 13.48 -16.23 -0.26
N GLY A 109 13.03 -16.27 -1.51
CA GLY A 109 11.80 -15.60 -1.93
C GLY A 109 11.77 -15.23 -3.41
N PHE A 110 10.79 -14.41 -3.77
CA PHE A 110 10.59 -13.89 -5.11
C PHE A 110 11.12 -12.47 -5.23
N LEU A 111 11.82 -12.18 -6.34
CA LEU A 111 12.32 -10.86 -6.65
C LEU A 111 11.39 -10.17 -7.65
N SER A 112 10.65 -9.16 -7.20
CA SER A 112 9.70 -8.42 -8.05
C SER A 112 10.36 -7.36 -8.95
N ILE A 113 11.56 -6.87 -8.60
CA ILE A 113 12.27 -5.82 -9.33
C ILE A 113 13.73 -6.23 -9.55
N ALA A 114 14.29 -5.97 -10.73
CA ALA A 114 15.68 -6.30 -11.04
C ALA A 114 16.65 -5.49 -10.16
N VAL A 115 17.75 -6.11 -9.75
CA VAL A 115 18.75 -5.50 -8.86
C VAL A 115 20.16 -5.76 -9.39
N GLY A 116 21.04 -4.78 -9.24
CA GLY A 116 22.46 -4.90 -9.61
C GLY A 116 23.25 -5.82 -8.66
N SER A 117 24.50 -6.09 -9.00
CA SER A 117 25.42 -6.89 -8.17
C SER A 117 25.87 -6.14 -6.90
N GLY A 118 25.97 -6.84 -5.77
CA GLY A 118 26.45 -6.28 -4.50
C GLY A 118 25.49 -5.29 -3.83
N VAL A 119 24.25 -5.20 -4.32
CA VAL A 119 23.22 -4.27 -3.81
C VAL A 119 22.29 -5.03 -2.86
N LEU A 120 21.74 -4.34 -1.87
CA LEU A 120 20.69 -4.90 -1.02
C LEU A 120 19.38 -5.03 -1.81
N ALA A 121 18.81 -6.22 -1.85
CA ALA A 121 17.53 -6.51 -2.48
C ALA A 121 16.52 -7.01 -1.44
N THR A 122 15.27 -6.59 -1.60
CA THR A 122 14.15 -7.12 -0.84
C THR A 122 13.57 -8.32 -1.58
N VAL A 123 13.27 -9.40 -0.85
CA VAL A 123 12.59 -10.57 -1.39
C VAL A 123 11.21 -10.74 -0.77
N ASP A 124 10.26 -11.16 -1.60
CA ASP A 124 8.88 -11.41 -1.19
C ASP A 124 8.68 -12.92 -0.96
N GLN A 125 8.33 -13.32 0.26
CA GLN A 125 8.03 -14.74 0.57
C GLN A 125 6.58 -15.13 0.29
N ARG A 126 5.70 -14.14 0.18
CA ARG A 126 4.27 -14.32 -0.11
C ARG A 126 3.72 -13.04 -0.75
N GLY A 127 2.68 -13.16 -1.55
CA GLY A 127 1.99 -11.99 -2.10
C GLY A 127 1.22 -12.27 -3.37
N ILE A 128 0.64 -11.21 -3.94
CA ILE A 128 -0.01 -11.26 -5.25
C ILE A 128 0.84 -10.48 -6.23
N PHE A 129 1.25 -11.14 -7.30
CA PHE A 129 2.09 -10.54 -8.35
C PHE A 129 1.37 -10.59 -9.68
N SER A 130 1.63 -9.59 -10.52
CA SER A 130 1.10 -9.54 -11.86
C SER A 130 2.12 -9.01 -12.84
N ASP A 131 2.17 -9.62 -14.02
CA ASP A 131 3.03 -9.17 -15.11
C ASP A 131 2.32 -9.40 -16.45
N SER A 132 2.42 -8.42 -17.36
CA SER A 132 1.74 -8.45 -18.66
C SER A 132 2.37 -9.41 -19.66
N SER A 133 3.62 -9.82 -19.45
CA SER A 133 4.31 -10.80 -20.29
C SER A 133 3.90 -12.25 -20.02
N TRP A 134 3.22 -12.50 -18.90
CA TRP A 134 2.79 -13.84 -18.51
C TRP A 134 1.57 -14.31 -19.30
N SER A 135 1.54 -15.62 -19.55
CA SER A 135 0.47 -16.31 -20.29
C SER A 135 0.09 -17.62 -19.60
N TRP A 136 0.00 -17.60 -18.28
CA TRP A 136 -0.28 -18.80 -17.48
C TRP A 136 -1.69 -19.37 -17.70
N THR A 137 -1.85 -20.66 -17.47
CA THR A 137 -3.17 -21.28 -17.38
C THR A 137 -3.78 -20.92 -16.01
N PRO A 138 -4.96 -20.29 -15.93
CA PRO A 138 -5.57 -19.94 -14.65
C PRO A 138 -5.87 -21.17 -13.77
N LYS A 139 -5.81 -20.98 -12.45
CA LYS A 139 -6.10 -22.01 -11.42
C LYS A 139 -5.18 -23.23 -11.52
N ARG A 140 -3.92 -23.02 -11.88
CA ARG A 140 -2.87 -24.04 -11.92
C ARG A 140 -1.75 -23.71 -10.94
N PRO A 141 -1.09 -24.73 -10.38
CA PRO A 141 0.12 -24.53 -9.60
C PRO A 141 1.28 -24.11 -10.50
N LEU A 142 2.18 -23.28 -9.98
CA LEU A 142 3.49 -23.00 -10.55
C LEU A 142 4.58 -23.52 -9.63
N TYR A 143 5.59 -24.11 -10.23
CA TYR A 143 6.73 -24.73 -9.56
C TYR A 143 8.00 -23.94 -9.82
N LEU A 144 9.01 -24.18 -9.00
CA LEU A 144 10.37 -23.77 -9.31
C LEU A 144 10.88 -24.53 -10.53
N GLY A 145 11.38 -23.82 -11.53
CA GLY A 145 12.17 -24.34 -12.62
C GLY A 145 13.66 -24.00 -12.46
N LEU A 146 14.40 -24.12 -13.55
CA LEU A 146 15.81 -23.76 -13.59
C LEU A 146 15.99 -22.24 -13.47
N ASN A 147 17.11 -21.78 -12.91
CA ASN A 147 17.51 -20.36 -12.88
C ASN A 147 16.42 -19.39 -12.37
N GLY A 148 15.65 -19.81 -11.37
CA GLY A 148 14.66 -18.99 -10.68
C GLY A 148 13.38 -18.77 -11.48
N PHE A 149 13.18 -19.44 -12.61
CA PHE A 149 11.94 -19.32 -13.37
C PHE A 149 10.78 -20.05 -12.67
N LEU A 150 9.58 -19.49 -12.79
CA LEU A 150 8.35 -20.21 -12.49
C LEU A 150 7.90 -21.02 -13.72
N THR A 151 7.37 -22.21 -13.51
CA THR A 151 6.91 -23.12 -14.58
C THR A 151 5.61 -23.84 -14.21
N GLU A 152 4.76 -24.14 -15.18
CA GLU A 152 3.57 -24.99 -15.01
C GLU A 152 3.91 -26.49 -15.05
N THR A 153 5.05 -26.84 -15.64
CA THR A 153 5.53 -28.22 -15.73
C THR A 153 6.29 -28.56 -14.45
N PRO A 154 5.82 -29.53 -13.64
CA PRO A 154 6.55 -29.95 -12.45
C PRO A 154 7.92 -30.55 -12.83
N PRO A 155 8.99 -30.21 -12.10
CA PRO A 155 10.27 -30.90 -12.22
C PRO A 155 10.13 -32.42 -12.08
N GLN A 156 10.98 -33.19 -12.77
CA GLN A 156 10.99 -34.66 -12.75
C GLN A 156 12.22 -35.24 -12.02
N SER A 157 13.14 -34.39 -11.57
CA SER A 157 14.35 -34.73 -10.85
C SER A 157 14.78 -33.56 -9.97
N GLY A 158 15.65 -33.81 -8.99
CA GLY A 158 16.11 -32.78 -8.07
C GLY A 158 15.12 -32.62 -6.92
N PHE A 159 14.35 -31.54 -6.94
CA PHE A 159 13.24 -31.37 -6.00
C PHE A 159 12.04 -30.66 -6.63
N LEU A 160 10.87 -30.92 -6.04
CA LEU A 160 9.60 -30.31 -6.38
C LEU A 160 9.19 -29.36 -5.26
N ILE A 161 8.94 -28.11 -5.63
CA ILE A 161 8.34 -27.12 -4.73
C ILE A 161 7.31 -26.30 -5.52
N GLN A 162 6.09 -26.21 -4.98
CA GLN A 162 5.10 -25.28 -5.48
C GLN A 162 5.36 -23.91 -4.86
N LEU A 163 5.43 -22.88 -5.70
CA LEU A 163 5.74 -21.51 -5.26
C LEU A 163 4.63 -20.52 -5.55
N ALA A 164 3.70 -20.85 -6.45
CA ALA A 164 2.56 -20.01 -6.70
C ALA A 164 1.34 -20.78 -7.18
N THR A 165 0.20 -20.11 -7.16
CA THR A 165 -1.04 -20.53 -7.82
C THR A 165 -1.52 -19.41 -8.71
N THR A 166 -1.87 -19.73 -9.95
CA THR A 166 -2.34 -18.74 -10.93
C THR A 166 -3.79 -18.32 -10.64
N ILE A 167 -4.03 -17.01 -10.56
CA ILE A 167 -5.38 -16.42 -10.44
C ILE A 167 -5.95 -16.18 -11.84
N THR A 168 -5.13 -15.57 -12.71
CA THR A 168 -5.42 -15.30 -14.12
C THR A 168 -4.15 -15.58 -14.92
N ALA A 169 -4.19 -15.43 -16.25
CA ALA A 169 -2.99 -15.60 -17.09
C ALA A 169 -1.82 -14.68 -16.73
N GLN A 170 -2.12 -13.52 -16.12
CA GLN A 170 -1.13 -12.48 -15.78
C GLN A 170 -1.07 -12.20 -14.28
N LYS A 171 -1.65 -13.05 -13.43
CA LYS A 171 -1.69 -12.82 -11.99
C LYS A 171 -1.56 -14.11 -11.22
N ILE A 172 -0.70 -14.11 -10.21
CA ILE A 172 -0.42 -15.26 -9.35
C ILE A 172 -0.52 -14.85 -7.88
N THR A 173 -0.90 -15.80 -7.04
CA THR A 173 -0.61 -15.76 -5.60
C THR A 173 0.67 -16.54 -5.39
N PHE A 174 1.72 -15.87 -4.93
CA PHE A 174 2.98 -16.48 -4.55
C PHE A 174 2.96 -16.82 -3.06
N GLU A 175 3.40 -18.03 -2.73
CA GLU A 175 3.58 -18.52 -1.37
C GLU A 175 4.52 -19.72 -1.42
N ILE A 176 5.60 -19.69 -0.65
CA ILE A 176 6.56 -20.79 -0.57
C ILE A 176 5.91 -21.94 0.20
N GLN A 177 5.81 -23.11 -0.45
CA GLN A 177 5.33 -24.36 0.16
C GLN A 177 6.51 -25.25 0.56
N ASP A 178 6.21 -26.39 1.19
CA ASP A 178 7.23 -27.39 1.50
C ASP A 178 7.79 -28.04 0.23
N ALA A 179 9.11 -28.24 0.22
CA ALA A 179 9.79 -28.94 -0.85
C ALA A 179 9.73 -30.47 -0.66
N THR A 180 9.67 -31.20 -1.77
CA THR A 180 9.73 -32.66 -1.84
C THR A 180 10.88 -33.07 -2.74
N LEU A 181 11.79 -33.91 -2.25
CA LEU A 181 12.90 -34.45 -3.06
C LEU A 181 12.36 -35.49 -4.06
N LEU A 182 12.94 -35.52 -5.27
CA LEU A 182 12.53 -36.39 -6.38
C LEU A 182 13.58 -37.45 -6.72
#